data_AF-A0A7L3PXK2-F1
#
_entry.id   AF-A0A7L3PXK2-F1
#
_cell.length_a   1.000
_cell.length_b   1.000
_cell.length_c   1.000
_cell.angle_alpha   90.00
_cell.angle_beta   90.00
_cell.angle_gamma   90.00
#
_symmetry.space_group_name_H-M   'P 1'
#
loop_
_entity.id
_entity.type
_entity.pdbx_description
1 polymer ?
#
loop_
_entity_poly.entity_id
_entity_poly.type
_entity_poly.pdbx_seq_one_letter_code
_entity_poly.pdbx_strand_id
1 'polypeptide(L)'
;PSRPAMAASPAALRSAGNEEFRRGQYGPAAQLYTRALLQLQGAGDAAAEERSLLLSNRAACHLKEGACSLCVSDCTSALELVPFAIKPLLRRAAAYEALERYPLAYVDYKTVLQVDCSVQAAHDGVNRMTKALLEKDGVNWRQKLPPIPTVPVSAQTRWSVPSARAPGANAPPATAPQGEPGGSTAAGMERARTLKEEGNELVKKGNHKKAVEKYSESLKLNQECATYTNR
;
A
#
# COMPACT_ATOMS: atom_id res chain seq x y z
N PRO A 1 31.21 11.38 -39.14
CA PRO A 1 30.84 11.53 -37.71
C PRO A 1 29.35 11.20 -37.52
N SER A 2 29.06 9.92 -37.26
CA SER A 2 27.71 9.45 -36.93
C SER A 2 27.29 10.06 -35.59
N ARG A 3 26.25 10.91 -35.64
CA ARG A 3 25.57 11.47 -34.47
C ARG A 3 25.27 10.31 -33.49
N PRO A 4 25.66 10.36 -32.21
CA PRO A 4 25.27 9.31 -31.27
C PRO A 4 23.74 9.32 -31.23
N ALA A 5 23.11 8.18 -31.53
CA ALA A 5 21.68 8.02 -31.37
C ALA A 5 21.33 8.43 -29.94
N MET A 6 20.54 9.49 -29.78
CA MET A 6 20.13 10.01 -28.47
C MET A 6 19.61 8.84 -27.65
N ALA A 7 20.39 8.41 -26.66
CA ALA A 7 20.00 7.27 -25.84
C ALA A 7 18.66 7.60 -25.20
N ALA A 8 17.66 6.75 -25.42
CA ALA A 8 16.32 6.94 -24.86
C ALA A 8 16.44 7.13 -23.34
N SER A 9 15.71 8.10 -22.78
CA SER A 9 15.76 8.39 -21.35
C SER A 9 15.23 7.21 -20.52
N PRO A 10 15.59 7.09 -19.23
CA PRO A 10 15.09 6.03 -18.35
C PRO A 10 13.56 5.99 -18.32
N ALA A 11 12.92 7.15 -18.29
CA ALA A 11 11.46 7.29 -18.34
C ALA A 11 10.86 6.78 -19.66
N ALA A 12 11.50 7.04 -20.80
CA ALA A 12 11.05 6.54 -22.10
C ALA A 12 11.20 5.02 -22.21
N LEU A 13 12.33 4.48 -21.74
CA LEU A 13 12.58 3.03 -21.68
C LEU A 13 11.57 2.33 -20.77
N ARG A 14 11.25 2.92 -19.63
CA ARG A 14 10.18 2.44 -18.73
C ARG A 14 8.83 2.42 -19.43
N SER A 15 8.46 3.49 -20.13
CA SER A 15 7.18 3.58 -20.85
C SER A 15 7.09 2.51 -21.95
N ALA A 16 8.16 2.34 -22.73
CA ALA A 16 8.26 1.28 -23.74
C ALA A 16 8.17 -0.12 -23.11
N GLY A 17 8.84 -0.36 -21.98
CA GLY A 17 8.73 -1.62 -21.25
C GLY A 17 7.30 -1.90 -20.75
N ASN A 18 6.59 -0.86 -20.30
CA ASN A 18 5.19 -0.99 -19.86
C ASN A 18 4.25 -1.33 -21.03
N GLU A 19 4.52 -0.81 -22.22
CA GLU A 19 3.77 -1.14 -23.44
C GLU A 19 4.00 -2.60 -23.86
N GLU A 20 5.26 -3.05 -23.91
CA GLU A 20 5.59 -4.44 -24.21
C GLU A 20 5.02 -5.41 -23.15
N PHE A 21 5.04 -5.02 -21.87
CA PHE A 21 4.39 -5.79 -20.81
C PHE A 21 2.89 -5.94 -21.03
N ARG A 22 2.20 -4.86 -21.46
CA ARG A 22 0.76 -4.91 -21.79
C ARG A 22 0.48 -5.78 -23.02
N ARG A 23 1.43 -5.89 -23.94
CA ARG A 23 1.37 -6.81 -25.10
C ARG A 23 1.67 -8.26 -24.75
N GLY A 24 2.02 -8.57 -23.50
CA GLY A 24 2.41 -9.91 -23.05
C GLY A 24 3.84 -10.29 -23.40
N GLN A 25 4.64 -9.37 -23.94
CA GLN A 25 6.03 -9.59 -24.31
C GLN A 25 6.96 -9.32 -23.11
N TYR A 26 6.99 -10.27 -22.18
CA TYR A 26 7.70 -10.11 -20.90
C TYR A 26 9.23 -10.06 -21.04
N GLY A 27 9.81 -10.86 -21.92
CA GLY A 27 11.26 -10.86 -22.16
C GLY A 27 11.79 -9.53 -22.72
N PRO A 28 11.22 -9.02 -23.83
CA PRO A 28 11.55 -7.69 -24.33
C PRO A 28 11.31 -6.57 -23.30
N ALA A 29 10.20 -6.64 -22.55
CA ALA A 29 9.94 -5.68 -21.48
C ALA A 29 11.02 -5.69 -20.39
N ALA A 30 11.45 -6.88 -19.94
CA ALA A 30 12.51 -7.03 -18.94
C ALA A 30 13.86 -6.45 -19.42
N GLN A 31 14.19 -6.60 -20.71
CA GLN A 31 15.38 -6.00 -21.30
C GLN A 31 15.30 -4.47 -21.31
N LEU A 32 14.14 -3.89 -21.64
CA LEU A 32 13.94 -2.44 -21.60
C LEU A 32 14.10 -1.88 -20.18
N TYR A 33 13.54 -2.53 -19.17
CA TYR A 33 13.75 -2.13 -17.77
C TYR A 33 15.20 -2.27 -17.34
N THR A 34 15.90 -3.33 -17.78
CA THR A 34 17.32 -3.52 -17.48
C THR A 34 18.16 -2.39 -18.08
N ARG A 35 17.88 -1.97 -19.32
CA ARG A 35 18.54 -0.81 -19.94
C ARG A 35 18.27 0.49 -19.16
N ALA A 36 17.03 0.69 -18.68
CA ALA A 36 16.70 1.85 -17.86
C ALA A 36 17.46 1.84 -16.52
N LEU A 37 17.58 0.67 -15.88
CA LEU A 37 18.34 0.51 -14.63
C LEU A 37 19.83 0.79 -14.81
N LEU A 38 20.43 0.38 -15.93
CA LEU A 38 21.84 0.66 -16.24
C LEU A 38 22.10 2.17 -16.37
N GLN A 39 21.18 2.92 -16.97
CA GLN A 39 21.31 4.38 -17.07
C GLN A 39 21.22 5.08 -15.71
N LEU A 40 20.46 4.51 -14.76
CA LEU A 40 20.29 5.05 -13.41
C LEU A 40 21.38 4.58 -12.43
N GLN A 41 22.32 3.74 -12.85
CA GLN A 41 23.32 3.16 -11.96
C GLN A 41 24.32 4.19 -11.39
N GLY A 42 24.46 5.35 -12.05
CA GLY A 42 25.25 6.51 -11.59
C GLY A 42 24.42 7.69 -11.07
N ALA A 43 23.09 7.59 -11.11
CA ALA A 43 22.21 8.58 -10.49
C ALA A 43 22.08 8.18 -9.01
N GLY A 44 22.54 9.03 -8.09
CA GLY A 44 22.56 8.77 -6.65
C GLY A 44 21.16 8.64 -6.03
N ASP A 45 21.02 9.00 -4.75
CA ASP A 45 19.80 8.74 -3.97
C ASP A 45 18.51 9.33 -4.56
N ALA A 46 18.61 10.41 -5.36
CA ALA A 46 17.47 11.00 -6.05
C ALA A 46 16.76 10.03 -7.03
N ALA A 47 17.45 8.99 -7.50
CA ALA A 47 16.88 7.98 -8.41
C ALA A 47 16.43 6.70 -7.68
N ALA A 48 16.52 6.63 -6.35
CA ALA A 48 16.20 5.41 -5.59
C ALA A 48 14.74 4.96 -5.81
N GLU A 49 13.78 5.89 -5.81
CA GLU A 49 12.37 5.57 -6.04
C GLU A 49 12.11 5.08 -7.47
N GLU A 50 12.71 5.72 -8.48
CA GLU A 50 12.58 5.31 -9.87
C GLU A 50 13.22 3.93 -10.11
N ARG A 51 14.39 3.69 -9.50
CA ARG A 51 15.09 2.41 -9.54
C ARG A 51 14.28 1.30 -8.88
N SER A 52 13.67 1.55 -7.71
CA SER A 52 12.77 0.62 -7.05
C SER A 52 11.56 0.27 -7.94
N LEU A 53 10.96 1.27 -8.59
CA LEU A 53 9.84 1.06 -9.51
C LEU A 53 10.25 0.20 -10.71
N LEU A 54 11.39 0.48 -11.33
CA LEU A 54 11.91 -0.30 -12.46
C LEU A 54 12.22 -1.75 -12.09
N LEU A 55 12.87 -1.97 -10.94
CA LEU A 55 13.11 -3.31 -10.40
C LEU A 55 11.78 -4.04 -10.16
N SER A 56 10.78 -3.36 -9.60
CA SER A 56 9.47 -3.95 -9.39
C SER A 56 8.77 -4.34 -10.70
N ASN A 57 8.90 -3.53 -11.75
CA ASN A 57 8.33 -3.84 -13.07
C ASN A 57 9.08 -4.98 -13.77
N ARG A 58 10.41 -5.05 -13.65
CA ARG A 58 11.20 -6.18 -14.13
C ARG A 58 10.87 -7.47 -13.39
N ALA A 59 10.71 -7.41 -12.07
CA ALA A 59 10.24 -8.54 -11.26
C ALA A 59 8.87 -9.06 -11.74
N ALA A 60 7.96 -8.17 -12.15
CA ALA A 60 6.67 -8.57 -12.70
C ALA A 60 6.82 -9.37 -14.01
N CYS A 61 7.80 -9.03 -14.85
CA CYS A 61 8.12 -9.80 -16.05
C CYS A 61 8.63 -11.19 -15.68
N HIS A 62 9.60 -11.26 -14.77
CA HIS A 62 10.15 -12.53 -14.31
C HIS A 62 9.10 -13.45 -13.66
N LEU A 63 8.16 -12.88 -12.90
CA LEU A 63 7.05 -13.65 -12.35
C LEU A 63 6.16 -14.25 -13.44
N LYS A 64 5.92 -13.52 -14.54
CA LYS A 64 5.12 -13.99 -15.68
C LYS A 64 5.85 -15.03 -16.53
N GLU A 65 7.18 -14.97 -16.56
CA GLU A 65 8.04 -15.97 -17.22
C GLU A 65 8.28 -17.21 -16.35
N GLY A 66 7.84 -17.21 -15.09
CA GLY A 66 8.09 -18.30 -14.14
C GLY A 66 9.48 -18.25 -13.47
N ALA A 67 10.30 -17.24 -13.78
CA ALA A 67 11.62 -17.01 -13.17
C ALA A 67 11.50 -16.43 -11.75
N CYS A 68 10.92 -17.21 -10.83
CA CYS A 68 10.56 -16.76 -9.48
C CYS A 68 11.78 -16.35 -8.64
N SER A 69 12.92 -17.00 -8.80
CA SER A 69 14.17 -16.65 -8.10
C SER A 69 14.66 -15.24 -8.45
N LEU A 70 14.64 -14.88 -9.73
CA LEU A 70 15.01 -13.54 -10.21
C LEU A 70 14.00 -12.50 -9.73
N CYS A 71 12.70 -12.82 -9.74
CA CYS A 71 11.66 -11.97 -9.18
C CYS A 71 11.91 -11.65 -7.69
N VAL A 72 12.30 -12.65 -6.88
CA VAL A 72 12.64 -12.44 -5.46
C VAL A 72 13.84 -11.51 -5.32
N SER A 73 14.88 -11.69 -6.13
CA SER A 73 16.08 -10.84 -6.10
C SER A 73 15.72 -9.38 -6.41
N ASP A 74 15.00 -9.14 -7.52
CA ASP A 74 14.61 -7.79 -7.93
C ASP A 74 13.70 -7.12 -6.90
N CYS A 75 12.74 -7.85 -6.34
CA CYS A 75 11.86 -7.29 -5.31
C CYS A 75 12.62 -6.97 -4.02
N THR A 76 13.61 -7.79 -3.66
CA THR A 76 14.43 -7.54 -2.46
C THR A 76 15.26 -6.27 -2.65
N SER A 77 15.95 -6.12 -3.77
CA SER A 77 16.65 -4.86 -4.09
C SER A 77 15.70 -3.66 -4.20
N ALA A 78 14.49 -3.84 -4.71
CA ALA A 78 13.49 -2.77 -4.74
C ALA A 78 13.06 -2.31 -3.33
N LEU A 79 12.96 -3.25 -2.39
CA LEU A 79 12.57 -2.99 -1.00
C LEU A 79 13.71 -2.46 -0.14
N GLU A 80 14.97 -2.74 -0.49
CA GLU A 80 16.14 -2.07 0.10
C GLU A 80 16.16 -0.58 -0.24
N LEU A 81 15.73 -0.22 -1.46
CA LEU A 81 15.65 1.18 -1.90
C LEU A 81 14.41 1.91 -1.37
N VAL A 82 13.24 1.26 -1.46
CA VAL A 82 11.97 1.82 -0.97
C VAL A 82 11.28 0.77 -0.09
N PRO A 83 11.51 0.85 1.24
CA PRO A 83 10.88 -0.06 2.18
C PRO A 83 9.36 0.01 2.10
N PHE A 84 8.71 -1.12 2.37
CA PHE A 84 7.25 -1.24 2.45
C PHE A 84 6.47 -0.89 1.17
N ALA A 85 7.14 -0.85 0.01
CA ALA A 85 6.47 -0.67 -1.26
C ALA A 85 5.54 -1.88 -1.56
N ILE A 86 4.24 -1.60 -1.73
CA ILE A 86 3.19 -2.63 -1.86
C ILE A 86 3.44 -3.56 -3.06
N LYS A 87 3.78 -3.02 -4.23
CA LYS A 87 3.96 -3.81 -5.46
C LYS A 87 5.14 -4.80 -5.36
N PRO A 88 6.36 -4.40 -4.95
CA PRO A 88 7.44 -5.35 -4.67
C PRO A 88 7.06 -6.42 -3.64
N LEU A 89 6.40 -6.06 -2.53
CA LEU A 89 5.99 -7.03 -1.51
C LEU A 89 5.03 -8.09 -2.07
N LEU A 90 3.98 -7.66 -2.79
CA LEU A 90 3.03 -8.60 -3.41
C LEU A 90 3.68 -9.53 -4.42
N ARG A 91 4.60 -9.00 -5.23
CA ARG A 91 5.32 -9.77 -6.25
C ARG A 91 6.29 -10.77 -5.62
N ARG A 92 7.00 -10.36 -4.57
CA ARG A 92 7.90 -11.24 -3.81
C ARG A 92 7.13 -12.34 -3.09
N ALA A 93 5.98 -12.02 -2.50
CA ALA A 93 5.11 -13.00 -1.86
C ALA A 93 4.60 -14.05 -2.87
N ALA A 94 4.15 -13.62 -4.05
CA ALA A 94 3.71 -14.52 -5.11
C ALA A 94 4.87 -15.40 -5.64
N ALA A 95 6.08 -14.85 -5.76
CA ALA A 95 7.26 -15.61 -6.13
C ALA A 95 7.67 -16.64 -5.05
N TYR A 96 7.55 -16.28 -3.77
CA TYR A 96 7.76 -17.23 -2.67
C TYR A 96 6.69 -18.32 -2.62
N GLU A 97 5.44 -18.00 -2.91
CA GLU A 97 4.37 -18.99 -3.07
C GLU A 97 4.70 -20.00 -4.18
N ALA A 98 5.15 -19.53 -5.35
CA ALA A 98 5.57 -20.39 -6.45
C ALA A 98 6.83 -21.22 -6.15
N LEU A 99 7.67 -20.77 -5.21
CA LEU A 99 8.84 -21.51 -4.73
C LEU A 99 8.55 -22.36 -3.47
N GLU A 100 7.29 -22.47 -3.07
CA GLU A 100 6.84 -23.19 -1.86
C GLU A 100 7.48 -22.70 -0.54
N ARG A 101 7.95 -21.46 -0.54
CA ARG A 101 8.50 -20.75 0.63
C ARG A 101 7.39 -20.04 1.40
N TYR A 102 6.36 -20.81 1.78
CA TYR A 102 5.12 -20.28 2.38
C TYR A 102 5.31 -19.39 3.62
N PRO A 103 6.24 -19.66 4.56
CA PRO A 103 6.44 -18.77 5.71
C PRO A 103 6.83 -17.35 5.29
N LEU A 104 7.69 -17.21 4.28
CA LEU A 104 8.15 -15.91 3.79
C LEU A 104 7.07 -15.19 2.98
N ALA A 105 6.32 -15.94 2.16
CA ALA A 105 5.16 -15.42 1.45
C ALA A 105 4.10 -14.86 2.42
N TYR A 106 3.82 -15.60 3.50
CA TYR A 106 2.87 -15.18 4.54
C TYR A 106 3.30 -13.87 5.19
N VAL A 107 4.58 -13.73 5.54
CA VAL A 107 5.13 -12.50 6.13
C VAL A 107 4.95 -11.32 5.18
N ASP A 108 5.34 -11.46 3.91
CA ASP A 108 5.20 -10.36 2.94
C ASP A 108 3.74 -9.94 2.74
N TYR A 109 2.80 -10.89 2.63
CA TYR A 109 1.37 -10.56 2.54
C TYR A 109 0.86 -9.87 3.80
N LYS A 110 1.28 -10.30 5.00
CA LYS A 110 0.92 -9.63 6.25
C LYS A 110 1.52 -8.24 6.34
N THR A 111 2.73 -8.03 5.86
CA THR A 111 3.34 -6.70 5.77
C THR A 111 2.55 -5.79 4.84
N VAL A 112 2.08 -6.29 3.69
CA VAL A 112 1.19 -5.51 2.81
C VAL A 112 -0.07 -5.07 3.54
N LEU A 113 -0.73 -5.99 4.27
CA LEU A 113 -1.95 -5.65 5.03
C LEU A 113 -1.71 -4.66 6.18
N GLN A 114 -0.48 -4.55 6.69
CA GLN A 114 -0.10 -3.51 7.64
C GLN A 114 0.10 -2.14 6.97
N VAL A 115 0.50 -2.11 5.69
CA VAL A 115 0.64 -0.86 4.91
C VAL A 115 -0.73 -0.39 4.42
N ASP A 116 -1.48 -1.30 3.80
CA ASP A 116 -2.80 -1.06 3.24
C ASP A 116 -3.68 -2.32 3.40
N CYS A 117 -4.67 -2.21 4.29
CA CYS A 117 -5.57 -3.30 4.61
C CYS A 117 -6.66 -3.54 3.55
N SER A 118 -6.80 -2.66 2.55
CA SER A 118 -7.80 -2.77 1.47
C SER A 118 -7.39 -3.75 0.36
N VAL A 119 -6.10 -4.11 0.29
CA VAL A 119 -5.53 -4.94 -0.76
C VAL A 119 -6.04 -6.38 -0.69
N GLN A 120 -7.04 -6.71 -1.52
CA GLN A 120 -7.67 -8.04 -1.56
C GLN A 120 -6.67 -9.17 -1.88
N ALA A 121 -5.75 -8.93 -2.83
CA ALA A 121 -4.74 -9.91 -3.20
C ALA A 121 -3.87 -10.36 -2.00
N ALA A 122 -3.67 -9.48 -1.00
CA ALA A 122 -2.93 -9.82 0.21
C ALA A 122 -3.77 -10.64 1.19
N HIS A 123 -5.07 -10.35 1.33
CA HIS A 123 -6.00 -11.20 2.10
C HIS A 123 -6.07 -12.61 1.53
N ASP A 124 -6.24 -12.72 0.21
CA ASP A 124 -6.27 -14.01 -0.48
C ASP A 124 -4.97 -14.77 -0.30
N GLY A 125 -3.83 -14.07 -0.44
CA GLY A 125 -2.50 -14.62 -0.18
C GLY A 125 -2.36 -15.17 1.23
N VAL A 126 -2.70 -14.38 2.26
CA VAL A 126 -2.69 -14.83 3.67
C VAL A 126 -3.53 -16.08 3.87
N ASN A 127 -4.74 -16.13 3.29
CA ASN A 127 -5.64 -17.27 3.44
C ASN A 127 -5.06 -18.53 2.78
N ARG A 128 -4.51 -18.42 1.56
CA ARG A 128 -3.83 -19.54 0.89
C ARG A 128 -2.63 -20.02 1.69
N MET A 129 -1.77 -19.10 2.13
CA MET A 129 -0.56 -19.45 2.88
C MET A 129 -0.89 -20.08 4.23
N THR A 130 -1.94 -19.61 4.91
CA THR A 130 -2.40 -20.19 6.18
C THR A 130 -2.81 -21.65 6.01
N LYS A 131 -3.55 -21.98 4.93
CA LYS A 131 -3.94 -23.36 4.62
C LYS A 131 -2.71 -24.23 4.35
N ALA A 132 -1.81 -23.79 3.45
CA ALA A 132 -0.60 -24.53 3.12
C ALA A 132 0.32 -24.75 4.34
N LEU A 133 0.44 -23.76 5.22
CA LEU A 133 1.23 -23.85 6.45
C LEU A 133 0.59 -24.78 7.48
N LEU A 134 -0.74 -24.75 7.61
CA LEU A 134 -1.46 -25.66 8.50
C LEU A 134 -1.35 -27.12 8.02
N GLU A 135 -1.41 -27.36 6.72
CA GLU A 135 -1.24 -28.69 6.12
C GLU A 135 0.19 -29.23 6.34
N LYS A 136 1.21 -28.38 6.20
CA LYS A 136 2.62 -28.77 6.34
C LYS A 136 3.08 -28.92 7.80
N ASP A 137 2.73 -27.96 8.65
CA ASP A 137 3.30 -27.81 10.00
C ASP A 137 2.28 -28.00 11.13
N GLY A 138 1.00 -28.23 10.80
CA GLY A 138 -0.08 -28.38 11.79
C GLY A 138 -0.32 -27.12 12.60
N VAL A 139 -0.95 -27.24 13.77
CA VAL A 139 -1.29 -26.11 14.66
C VAL A 139 -0.10 -25.27 15.12
N ASN A 140 1.13 -25.82 15.05
CA ASN A 140 2.35 -25.13 15.47
C ASN A 140 3.00 -24.27 14.36
N TRP A 141 2.39 -24.18 13.18
CA TRP A 141 2.97 -23.44 12.04
C TRP A 141 3.38 -21.99 12.37
N ARG A 142 2.63 -21.32 13.26
CA ARG A 142 2.91 -19.94 13.68
C ARG A 142 4.25 -19.81 14.42
N GLN A 143 4.70 -20.84 15.13
CA GLN A 143 5.96 -20.81 15.88
C GLN A 143 7.17 -20.88 14.94
N LYS A 144 6.99 -21.40 13.72
CA LYS A 144 8.02 -21.53 12.69
C LYS A 144 8.10 -20.32 11.76
N LEU A 145 7.23 -19.32 11.96
CA LEU A 145 7.23 -18.13 11.13
C LEU A 145 8.43 -17.22 11.45
N PRO A 146 9.03 -16.59 10.43
CA PRO A 146 9.93 -15.48 10.67
C PRO A 146 9.17 -14.30 11.30
N PRO A 147 9.88 -13.42 12.03
CA PRO A 147 9.26 -12.24 12.62
C PRO A 147 8.68 -11.35 11.53
N ILE A 148 7.43 -10.92 11.72
CA ILE A 148 6.78 -9.99 10.80
C ILE A 148 7.35 -8.60 11.08
N PRO A 149 7.87 -7.89 10.07
CA PRO A 149 8.39 -6.55 10.28
C PRO A 149 7.27 -5.58 10.67
N THR A 150 7.56 -4.72 11.64
CA THR A 150 6.66 -3.64 12.05
C THR A 150 6.70 -2.53 11.02
N VAL A 151 5.54 -2.24 10.42
CA VAL A 151 5.41 -1.15 9.45
C VAL A 151 5.19 0.17 10.22
N PRO A 152 6.05 1.20 10.05
CA PRO A 152 5.83 2.49 10.68
C PRO A 152 4.62 3.21 10.06
N VAL A 153 3.95 4.04 10.84
CA VAL A 153 2.78 4.82 10.38
C VAL A 153 3.12 5.69 9.16
N SER A 154 4.36 6.18 9.06
CA SER A 154 4.84 6.95 7.90
C SER A 154 4.75 6.16 6.58
N ALA A 155 4.96 4.84 6.61
CA ALA A 155 4.82 3.99 5.43
C ALA A 155 3.35 3.76 5.04
N GLN A 156 2.44 3.73 6.02
CA GLN A 156 0.99 3.66 5.79
C GLN A 156 0.46 4.93 5.12
N THR A 157 0.88 6.11 5.62
CA THR A 157 0.47 7.40 5.06
C THR A 157 1.07 7.66 3.69
N ARG A 158 2.31 7.20 3.43
CA ARG A 158 2.97 7.34 2.11
C ARG A 158 2.14 6.75 0.97
N TRP A 159 1.41 5.67 1.23
CA TRP A 159 0.58 4.99 0.21
C TRP A 159 -0.92 5.30 0.29
N SER A 160 -1.38 5.91 1.38
CA SER A 160 -2.79 6.30 1.60
C SER A 160 -3.24 7.56 0.84
N VAL A 161 -2.60 7.93 -0.28
CA VAL A 161 -2.97 9.17 -0.99
C VAL A 161 -4.42 9.10 -1.48
N PRO A 162 -5.31 10.02 -1.09
CA PRO A 162 -6.66 10.07 -1.61
C PRO A 162 -6.64 10.36 -3.12
N SER A 163 -7.41 9.58 -3.87
CA SER A 163 -7.72 9.83 -5.27
C SER A 163 -8.51 11.14 -5.43
N ALA A 164 -7.83 12.29 -5.43
CA ALA A 164 -8.37 13.55 -5.93
C ALA A 164 -7.23 14.56 -6.20
N ARG A 165 -6.75 14.63 -7.44
CA ARG A 165 -6.09 15.82 -7.96
C ARG A 165 -6.45 16.00 -9.44
N ALA A 166 -7.54 16.70 -9.70
CA ALA A 166 -7.75 17.41 -10.96
C ALA A 166 -6.91 18.71 -10.93
N PRO A 167 -6.41 19.21 -12.08
CA PRO A 167 -5.47 20.33 -12.11
C PRO A 167 -6.20 21.68 -12.22
N GLY A 168 -5.71 22.69 -11.50
CA GLY A 168 -6.13 24.07 -11.75
C GLY A 168 -5.60 25.08 -10.71
N ALA A 169 -4.95 26.12 -11.24
CA ALA A 169 -4.71 27.44 -10.67
C ALA A 169 -3.51 27.67 -9.72
N ASN A 170 -2.52 28.38 -10.27
CA ASN A 170 -1.52 29.22 -9.59
C ASN A 170 -2.19 30.32 -8.73
N ALA A 171 -1.70 30.56 -7.50
CA ALA A 171 -1.59 31.89 -6.84
C ALA A 171 -1.03 31.76 -5.39
N PRO A 172 -0.42 32.84 -4.81
CA PRO A 172 0.66 32.78 -3.81
C PRO A 172 0.22 32.76 -2.32
N PRO A 173 1.15 32.73 -1.34
CA PRO A 173 0.83 32.50 0.07
C PRO A 173 0.39 33.79 0.76
N ALA A 174 -0.71 33.72 1.52
CA ALA A 174 -1.15 34.80 2.41
C ALA A 174 -1.37 34.25 3.82
N THR A 175 -0.44 34.64 4.69
CA THR A 175 -0.63 35.13 6.07
C THR A 175 -1.76 34.54 6.94
N ALA A 176 -1.36 33.91 8.04
CA ALA A 176 -2.23 33.63 9.18
C ALA A 176 -2.79 34.92 9.80
N PRO A 177 -3.98 34.85 10.42
CA PRO A 177 -4.06 35.30 11.81
C PRO A 177 -4.79 34.32 12.75
N GLN A 178 -4.39 34.36 14.01
CA GLN A 178 -4.93 33.65 15.17
C GLN A 178 -6.16 34.38 15.77
N GLY A 179 -7.05 33.63 16.46
CA GLY A 179 -7.99 34.13 17.51
C GLY A 179 -9.49 34.00 17.18
N GLU A 180 -10.20 32.89 17.50
CA GLU A 180 -10.98 32.56 18.74
C GLU A 180 -12.41 33.21 18.81
N PRO A 181 -13.41 32.68 19.56
CA PRO A 181 -14.03 31.35 19.53
C PRO A 181 -15.58 31.40 19.38
N GLY A 182 -16.19 30.42 18.70
CA GLY A 182 -17.66 30.30 18.55
C GLY A 182 -18.22 28.99 19.10
N GLY A 183 -18.76 29.03 20.33
CA GLY A 183 -19.17 27.88 21.15
C GLY A 183 -20.44 27.12 20.74
N SER A 184 -20.53 26.60 19.51
CA SER A 184 -21.66 25.75 19.06
C SER A 184 -21.26 24.29 18.77
N THR A 185 -19.99 24.01 18.46
CA THR A 185 -19.50 22.69 18.04
C THR A 185 -19.24 21.72 19.19
N ALA A 186 -18.85 22.21 20.36
CA ALA A 186 -18.60 21.38 21.54
C ALA A 186 -19.88 20.69 22.07
N ALA A 187 -21.03 21.37 22.00
CA ALA A 187 -22.30 20.83 22.48
C ALA A 187 -22.81 19.64 21.63
N GLY A 188 -22.58 19.66 20.31
CA GLY A 188 -22.93 18.56 19.42
C GLY A 188 -22.05 17.32 19.63
N MET A 189 -20.74 17.54 19.82
CA MET A 189 -19.79 16.47 20.08
C MET A 189 -20.01 15.81 21.45
N GLU A 190 -20.32 16.61 22.47
CA GLU A 190 -20.64 16.09 23.82
C GLU A 190 -21.93 15.25 23.80
N ARG A 191 -22.97 15.69 23.07
CA ARG A 191 -24.20 14.91 22.89
C ARG A 191 -23.98 13.59 22.14
N ALA A 192 -23.11 13.58 21.14
CA ALA A 192 -22.77 12.34 20.44
C ALA A 192 -22.03 11.35 21.35
N ARG A 193 -21.21 11.85 22.29
CA ARG A 193 -20.50 11.04 23.28
C ARG A 193 -21.44 10.44 24.31
N THR A 194 -22.37 11.23 24.86
CA THR A 194 -23.34 10.72 25.85
C THR A 194 -24.24 9.64 25.27
N LEU A 195 -24.71 9.79 24.03
CA LEU A 195 -25.51 8.77 23.34
C LEU A 195 -24.75 7.45 23.14
N LYS A 196 -23.44 7.52 22.90
CA LYS A 196 -22.58 6.33 22.80
C LYS A 196 -22.44 5.63 24.16
N GLU A 197 -22.31 6.38 25.24
CA GLU A 197 -22.23 5.84 26.60
C GLU A 197 -23.57 5.21 27.03
N GLU A 198 -24.71 5.82 26.69
CA GLU A 198 -26.05 5.24 26.89
C GLU A 198 -26.23 3.92 26.11
N GLY A 199 -25.76 3.88 24.85
CA GLY A 199 -25.75 2.67 24.04
C GLY A 199 -24.96 1.54 24.69
N ASN A 200 -23.79 1.84 25.27
CA ASN A 200 -22.96 0.87 25.98
C ASN A 200 -23.67 0.30 27.22
N GLU A 201 -24.38 1.15 27.99
CA GLU A 201 -25.15 0.71 29.16
C GLU A 201 -26.35 -0.16 28.78
N LEU A 202 -27.00 0.10 27.65
CA LEU A 202 -28.10 -0.74 27.14
C LEU A 202 -27.61 -2.12 26.67
N VAL A 203 -26.41 -2.20 26.10
CA VAL A 203 -25.76 -3.48 25.76
C VAL A 203 -25.47 -4.28 27.02
N LYS A 204 -24.93 -3.65 28.08
CA LYS A 204 -24.69 -4.34 29.37
C LYS A 204 -25.98 -4.87 30.00
N LYS A 205 -27.10 -4.19 29.79
CA LYS A 205 -28.44 -4.61 30.23
C LYS A 205 -29.13 -5.61 29.29
N GLY A 206 -28.45 -6.07 28.22
CA GLY A 206 -28.96 -7.04 27.26
C GLY A 206 -30.00 -6.50 26.27
N ASN A 207 -30.23 -5.18 26.24
CA ASN A 207 -31.23 -4.56 25.36
C ASN A 207 -30.59 -4.03 24.06
N HIS A 208 -30.24 -4.96 23.19
CA HIS A 208 -29.50 -4.71 21.96
C HIS A 208 -30.26 -3.84 20.94
N LYS A 209 -31.59 -3.94 20.88
CA LYS A 209 -32.41 -3.17 19.93
C LYS A 209 -32.31 -1.66 20.22
N LYS A 210 -32.49 -1.27 21.49
CA LYS A 210 -32.40 0.13 21.91
C LYS A 210 -30.97 0.68 21.84
N ALA A 211 -29.96 -0.18 22.03
CA ALA A 211 -28.56 0.22 21.88
C ALA A 211 -28.22 0.62 20.44
N VAL A 212 -28.73 -0.12 19.45
CA VAL A 212 -28.50 0.19 18.01
C VAL A 212 -29.12 1.53 17.63
N GLU A 213 -30.31 1.86 18.14
CA GLU A 213 -30.95 3.16 17.93
C GLU A 213 -30.06 4.31 18.44
N LYS A 214 -29.54 4.18 19.67
CA LYS A 214 -28.67 5.17 20.30
C LYS A 214 -27.34 5.37 19.58
N TYR A 215 -26.72 4.29 19.08
CA TYR A 215 -25.52 4.41 18.26
C TYR A 215 -25.79 5.07 16.90
N SER A 216 -26.94 4.77 16.30
CA SER A 216 -27.34 5.37 15.03
C SER A 216 -27.59 6.88 15.15
N GLU A 217 -28.16 7.33 16.27
CA GLU A 217 -28.32 8.76 16.58
C GLU A 217 -26.97 9.47 16.81
N SER A 218 -26.05 8.83 17.53
CA SER A 218 -24.69 9.36 17.75
C SER A 218 -23.93 9.58 16.43
N LEU A 219 -24.05 8.65 15.48
CA LEU A 219 -23.39 8.76 14.17
C LEU A 219 -23.95 9.90 13.31
N LYS A 220 -25.27 10.14 13.36
CA LYS A 220 -25.91 11.26 12.64
C LYS A 220 -25.40 12.61 13.14
N LEU A 221 -25.32 12.79 14.45
CA LEU A 221 -24.79 14.02 15.06
C LEU A 221 -23.31 14.25 14.71
N ASN A 222 -22.51 13.18 14.68
CA ASN A 222 -21.10 13.29 14.31
C ASN A 222 -20.93 13.63 12.81
N GLN A 223 -21.80 13.10 11.94
CA GLN A 223 -21.82 13.40 10.51
C GLN A 223 -22.27 14.85 10.24
N GLU A 224 -23.30 15.33 10.93
CA GLU A 224 -23.75 16.73 10.84
C GLU A 224 -22.68 17.72 11.31
N CYS A 225 -21.98 17.42 12.42
CA CYS A 225 -20.84 18.23 12.87
C CYS A 225 -19.66 18.24 11.88
N ALA A 226 -19.36 17.11 11.22
CA ALA A 226 -18.28 17.02 10.25
C ALA A 226 -18.55 17.79 8.95
N THR A 227 -19.83 17.95 8.56
CA THR A 227 -20.21 18.64 7.32
C THR A 227 -20.22 20.17 7.43
N TYR A 228 -20.26 20.75 8.64
CA TYR A 228 -20.50 22.20 8.82
C TYR A 228 -19.23 23.07 8.89
N THR A 229 -18.03 22.55 8.64
CA THR A 229 -16.75 23.29 8.81
C THR A 229 -15.99 23.65 7.54
N ASN A 230 -16.63 23.59 6.36
CA ASN A 230 -15.99 24.03 5.10
C ASN A 230 -16.83 25.07 4.35
N ARG A 231 -16.91 26.29 4.89
CA ARG A 231 -17.36 27.45 4.12
C ARG A 231 -16.59 28.71 4.48
#